data_AF-A0A2P5EM15-F1
#
_entry.id   AF-A0A2P5EM15-F1
#
_cell.length_a   1.000
_cell.length_b   1.000
_cell.length_c   1.000
_cell.angle_alpha   90.00
_cell.angle_beta   90.00
_cell.angle_gamma   90.00
#
_symmetry.space_group_name_H-M   'P 1'
#
loop_
_entity.id
_entity.type
_entity.pdbx_description
1 polymer ?
#
loop_
_entity_poly.entity_id
_entity_poly.type
_entity_poly.pdbx_seq_one_letter_code
_entity_poly.pdbx_strand_id
1 'polypeptide(L)'
;MNTLDSSSAVESSMEDESNRRTRTRTRTRSRSKPAASEVREEEGGGGVGGEEEGDPEVWKNFNESFGEVQTVLDRNRALIQQVNENHQSRIPDNMVKNVALIQEINGNITKVVSLYSDLSTNFSTFFHSHKSPNGKPETPPPH
;
A
#
# COMPACT_ATOMS: atom_id res chain seq x y z
N MET A 1 10.50 -45.55 -63.97
CA MET A 1 11.42 -46.02 -62.91
C MET A 1 11.97 -44.78 -62.22
N ASN A 2 11.32 -44.24 -61.18
CA ASN A 2 11.26 -44.72 -59.77
C ASN A 2 12.68 -44.66 -59.16
N THR A 3 12.97 -43.99 -58.04
CA THR A 3 12.20 -43.86 -56.79
C THR A 3 12.57 -42.60 -56.00
N LEU A 4 11.57 -42.12 -55.28
CA LEU A 4 11.57 -41.22 -54.12
C LEU A 4 12.64 -41.58 -53.08
N ASP A 5 13.17 -40.57 -52.39
CA ASP A 5 13.45 -40.69 -50.95
C ASP A 5 12.93 -39.43 -50.23
N SER A 6 12.21 -39.70 -49.15
CA SER A 6 11.44 -38.77 -48.32
C SER A 6 12.11 -38.63 -46.97
N SER A 7 12.14 -37.43 -46.41
CA SER A 7 12.08 -37.18 -44.95
C SER A 7 12.07 -35.67 -44.69
N SER A 8 11.35 -35.09 -43.74
CA SER A 8 10.31 -35.55 -42.82
C SER A 8 9.79 -34.26 -42.16
N ALA A 9 8.46 -34.14 -42.03
CA ALA A 9 7.81 -33.08 -41.28
C ALA A 9 7.75 -33.44 -39.80
N VAL A 10 8.15 -32.53 -38.91
CA VAL A 10 7.79 -32.46 -37.48
C VAL A 10 7.79 -30.97 -37.12
N GLU A 11 6.65 -30.28 -37.05
CA GLU A 11 5.71 -30.23 -35.93
C GLU A 11 6.44 -30.01 -34.59
N SER A 12 6.68 -28.74 -34.23
CA SER A 12 7.00 -28.40 -32.84
C SER A 12 5.71 -28.00 -32.14
N SER A 13 5.19 -29.00 -31.42
CA SER A 13 4.00 -29.01 -30.60
C SER A 13 4.02 -27.90 -29.55
N MET A 14 2.91 -27.16 -29.46
CA MET A 14 2.59 -26.31 -28.32
C MET A 14 2.51 -27.17 -27.06
N GLU A 15 3.24 -26.80 -26.01
CA GLU A 15 3.15 -27.43 -24.70
C GLU A 15 2.23 -26.59 -23.80
N ASP A 16 1.08 -27.18 -23.49
CA ASP A 16 0.03 -26.72 -22.57
C ASP A 16 0.44 -27.05 -21.12
N GLU A 17 0.94 -26.05 -20.39
CA GLU A 17 1.29 -26.17 -18.96
C GLU A 17 0.04 -25.95 -18.09
N SER A 18 -0.89 -26.91 -18.17
CA SER A 18 -2.12 -26.92 -17.38
C SER A 18 -2.30 -28.23 -16.60
N ASN A 19 -1.35 -28.65 -15.75
CA ASN A 19 -1.70 -29.64 -14.69
C ASN A 19 -0.69 -29.88 -13.55
N ARG A 20 -0.25 -28.85 -12.81
CA ARG A 20 0.31 -29.10 -11.46
C ARG A 20 -0.77 -29.16 -10.39
N ARG A 21 -1.37 -30.35 -10.32
CA ARG A 21 -2.15 -30.86 -9.19
C ARG A 21 -1.31 -30.82 -7.91
N THR A 22 -1.77 -30.12 -6.88
CA THR A 22 -1.62 -30.57 -5.49
C THR A 22 -2.84 -30.20 -4.67
N ARG A 23 -3.70 -31.22 -4.48
CA ARG A 23 -4.72 -31.28 -3.44
C ARG A 23 -4.04 -31.18 -2.08
N THR A 24 -4.44 -30.22 -1.25
CA THR A 24 -4.27 -30.34 0.21
C THR A 24 -5.58 -30.04 0.91
N ARG A 25 -5.96 -30.98 1.76
CA ARG A 25 -7.22 -31.09 2.47
C ARG A 25 -7.32 -30.06 3.59
N THR A 26 -8.54 -29.56 3.77
CA THR A 26 -9.03 -28.85 4.96
C THR A 26 -8.66 -29.58 6.25
N ARG A 27 -7.99 -28.86 7.17
CA ARG A 27 -7.85 -29.26 8.57
C ARG A 27 -8.39 -28.14 9.46
N THR A 28 -9.53 -28.43 10.07
CA THR A 28 -10.14 -27.72 11.19
C THR A 28 -9.15 -27.66 12.36
N ARG A 29 -8.81 -26.45 12.84
CA ARG A 29 -8.02 -26.27 14.06
C ARG A 29 -8.98 -26.22 15.25
N SER A 30 -9.09 -27.34 15.93
CA SER A 30 -9.71 -27.48 17.24
C SER A 30 -9.02 -26.55 18.24
N ARG A 31 -9.83 -25.78 18.98
CA ARG A 31 -9.45 -25.00 20.15
C ARG A 31 -8.94 -25.96 21.23
N SER A 32 -7.73 -25.69 21.73
CA SER A 32 -7.21 -26.27 22.96
C SER A 32 -6.45 -25.18 23.72
N LYS A 33 -7.11 -24.59 24.72
CA LYS A 33 -6.49 -24.12 25.99
C LYS A 33 -6.63 -25.30 26.96
N PRO A 34 -5.78 -25.52 27.99
CA PRO A 34 -5.28 -24.49 28.92
C PRO A 34 -3.83 -24.72 29.46
N ALA A 35 -3.28 -23.73 30.17
CA ALA A 35 -2.53 -23.92 31.42
C ALA A 35 -2.07 -22.55 31.94
N ALA A 36 -2.50 -22.22 33.15
CA ALA A 36 -2.08 -21.06 33.92
C ALA A 36 -0.65 -21.24 34.42
N SER A 37 0.13 -20.17 34.39
CA SER A 37 1.34 -20.01 35.20
C SER A 37 1.25 -18.63 35.85
N GLU A 38 0.90 -18.64 37.13
CA GLU A 38 1.04 -17.52 38.04
C GLU A 38 2.52 -17.17 38.17
N VAL A 39 2.90 -15.94 37.79
CA VAL A 39 4.13 -15.31 38.25
C VAL A 39 3.87 -13.84 38.52
N ARG A 40 3.77 -13.56 39.83
CA ARG A 40 4.20 -12.39 40.59
C ARG A 40 3.81 -10.98 40.12
N GLU A 41 2.99 -10.37 40.97
CA GLU A 41 2.88 -8.92 41.17
C GLU A 41 4.23 -8.36 41.63
N GLU A 42 4.83 -7.47 40.84
CA GLU A 42 5.66 -6.39 41.36
C GLU A 42 4.99 -5.06 41.02
N GLU A 43 4.57 -4.36 42.09
CA GLU A 43 4.28 -2.93 42.04
C GLU A 43 5.57 -2.17 41.71
N GLY A 44 5.72 -1.84 40.43
CA GLY A 44 6.70 -0.88 39.96
C GLY A 44 5.96 0.34 39.44
N GLY A 45 5.82 1.36 40.30
CA GLY A 45 5.26 2.67 39.95
C GLY A 45 5.87 3.22 38.67
N GLY A 46 5.00 3.45 37.69
CA GLY A 46 5.34 4.03 36.40
C GLY A 46 4.13 4.74 35.81
N GLY A 47 3.41 5.49 36.64
CA GLY A 47 2.44 6.48 36.18
C GLY A 47 3.18 7.58 35.44
N VAL A 48 3.44 7.35 34.15
CA VAL A 48 3.56 8.42 33.17
C VAL A 48 2.38 8.24 32.24
N GLY A 49 1.22 8.62 32.77
CA GLY A 49 0.08 9.02 31.96
C GLY A 49 0.53 10.21 31.14
N GLY A 50 0.96 9.91 29.92
CA GLY A 50 1.15 10.83 28.83
C GLY A 50 0.66 10.10 27.62
N GLU A 51 -0.64 9.79 27.60
CA GLU A 51 -1.34 9.67 26.33
C GLU A 51 -1.07 11.01 25.64
N GLU A 52 -0.03 11.04 24.80
CA GLU A 52 0.05 11.99 23.70
C GLU A 52 -1.12 11.66 22.78
N GLU A 53 -2.34 11.92 23.27
CA GLU A 53 -3.55 11.95 22.47
C GLU A 53 -3.38 13.18 21.60
N GLY A 54 -2.62 13.00 20.53
CA GLY A 54 -2.47 14.01 19.51
C GLY A 54 -3.85 14.47 19.10
N ASP A 55 -3.97 15.77 18.83
CA ASP A 55 -5.24 16.44 18.59
C ASP A 55 -6.16 15.56 17.71
N PRO A 56 -7.34 15.14 18.21
CA PRO A 56 -8.24 14.25 17.48
C PRO A 56 -8.65 14.82 16.12
N GLU A 57 -8.64 16.15 15.97
CA GLU A 57 -8.89 16.83 14.70
C GLU A 57 -7.74 16.59 13.69
N VAL A 58 -6.51 16.60 14.17
CA VAL A 58 -5.33 16.28 13.37
C VAL A 58 -5.41 14.84 12.86
N TRP A 59 -5.68 13.86 13.74
CA TRP A 59 -5.86 12.45 13.34
C TRP A 59 -7.00 12.22 12.35
N LYS A 60 -8.11 12.95 12.49
CA LYS A 60 -9.21 12.91 11.53
C LYS A 60 -8.74 13.35 10.14
N ASN A 61 -8.03 14.48 10.04
CA ASN A 61 -7.50 14.99 8.78
C ASN A 61 -6.50 14.01 8.14
N PHE A 62 -5.68 13.33 8.94
CA PHE A 62 -4.80 12.25 8.46
C PHE A 62 -5.62 11.12 7.82
N ASN A 63 -6.63 10.61 8.53
CA ASN A 63 -7.44 9.50 8.04
C ASN A 63 -8.19 9.85 6.75
N GLU A 64 -8.71 11.08 6.64
CA GLU A 64 -9.34 11.57 5.41
C GLU A 64 -8.33 11.64 4.26
N SER A 65 -7.16 12.24 4.49
CA SER A 65 -6.09 12.34 3.47
C SER A 65 -5.62 10.97 2.97
N PHE A 66 -5.47 9.99 3.89
CA PHE A 66 -5.15 8.62 3.51
C PHE A 66 -6.26 7.97 2.68
N GLY A 67 -7.52 8.17 3.06
CA GLY A 67 -8.67 7.70 2.28
C GLY A 67 -8.69 8.28 0.85
N GLU A 68 -8.32 9.55 0.70
CA GLU A 68 -8.19 10.18 -0.62
C GLU A 68 -7.04 9.56 -1.44
N VAL A 69 -5.86 9.38 -0.84
CA VAL A 69 -4.73 8.72 -1.51
C VAL A 69 -5.12 7.31 -1.98
N GLN A 70 -5.78 6.54 -1.12
CA GLN A 70 -6.27 5.19 -1.48
C GLN A 70 -7.23 5.24 -2.67
N THR A 71 -8.20 6.16 -2.65
CA THR A 71 -9.17 6.33 -3.73
C THR A 71 -8.47 6.65 -5.07
N VAL A 72 -7.45 7.51 -5.05
CA VAL A 72 -6.69 7.87 -6.26
C VAL A 72 -5.83 6.70 -6.75
N LEU A 73 -5.23 5.93 -5.86
CA LEU A 73 -4.43 4.75 -6.23
C LEU A 73 -5.29 3.60 -6.75
N ASP A 74 -6.48 3.39 -6.19
CA ASP A 74 -7.47 2.43 -6.70
C ASP A 74 -7.92 2.81 -8.12
N ARG A 75 -8.11 4.10 -8.38
CA ARG A 75 -8.37 4.60 -9.74
C ARG A 75 -7.19 4.30 -10.67
N ASN A 76 -5.94 4.52 -10.26
CA ASN A 76 -4.76 4.16 -11.05
C ASN A 76 -4.72 2.67 -11.38
N ARG A 77 -5.05 1.81 -10.40
CA ARG A 77 -5.12 0.36 -10.64
C ARG A 77 -6.13 0.01 -11.74
N ALA A 78 -7.32 0.61 -11.72
CA ALA A 78 -8.34 0.40 -12.75
C ALA A 78 -7.89 0.92 -14.12
N LEU A 79 -7.25 2.09 -14.18
CA LEU A 79 -6.73 2.67 -15.42
C LEU A 79 -5.63 1.81 -16.05
N ILE A 80 -4.68 1.32 -15.23
CA ILE A 80 -3.61 0.42 -15.69
C ILE A 80 -4.21 -0.87 -16.24
N GLN A 81 -5.24 -1.41 -15.59
CA GLN A 81 -5.95 -2.58 -16.08
C GLN A 81 -6.56 -2.32 -17.47
N GLN A 82 -7.22 -1.18 -17.68
CA GLN A 82 -7.75 -0.80 -19.00
C GLN A 82 -6.66 -0.59 -20.05
N VAL A 83 -5.53 0.02 -19.67
CA VAL A 83 -4.36 0.16 -20.57
C VAL A 83 -3.87 -1.21 -21.05
N ASN A 84 -3.80 -2.18 -20.13
CA ASN A 84 -3.39 -3.54 -20.43
C ASN A 84 -4.41 -4.25 -21.35
N GLU A 85 -5.71 -4.12 -21.08
CA GLU A 85 -6.78 -4.68 -21.92
C GLU A 85 -6.75 -4.11 -23.34
N ASN A 86 -6.58 -2.79 -23.48
CA ASN A 86 -6.44 -2.14 -24.77
C ASN A 86 -5.22 -2.67 -25.53
N HIS A 87 -4.08 -2.90 -24.85
CA HIS A 87 -2.88 -3.47 -25.44
C HIS A 87 -3.08 -4.92 -25.91
N GLN A 88 -3.72 -5.74 -25.08
CA GLN A 88 -4.02 -7.13 -25.40
C GLN A 88 -5.00 -7.27 -26.58
N SER A 89 -5.92 -6.30 -26.75
CA SER A 89 -6.89 -6.31 -27.85
C SER A 89 -6.24 -6.20 -29.24
N ARG A 90 -5.02 -5.63 -29.33
CA ARG A 90 -4.31 -5.35 -30.59
C ARG A 90 -5.10 -4.47 -31.59
N ILE A 91 -6.14 -3.78 -31.12
CA ILE A 91 -6.92 -2.84 -31.93
C ILE A 91 -6.22 -1.48 -31.89
N PRO A 92 -5.78 -0.91 -33.04
CA PRO A 92 -5.05 0.36 -33.09
C PRO A 92 -5.78 1.51 -32.37
N ASP A 93 -7.10 1.62 -32.56
CA ASP A 93 -7.91 2.67 -31.95
C ASP A 93 -7.91 2.60 -30.41
N ASN A 94 -7.85 1.40 -29.84
CA ASN A 94 -7.76 1.22 -28.38
C ASN A 94 -6.38 1.59 -27.86
N MET A 95 -5.31 1.33 -28.63
CA MET A 95 -3.97 1.78 -28.27
C MET A 95 -3.85 3.29 -28.22
N VAL A 96 -4.56 4.03 -29.08
CA VAL A 96 -4.59 5.50 -29.02
C VAL A 96 -5.23 5.99 -27.72
N LYS A 97 -6.27 5.31 -27.22
CA LYS A 97 -6.91 5.65 -25.92
C LYS A 97 -5.97 5.49 -24.73
N ASN A 98 -4.95 4.62 -24.82
CA ASN A 98 -3.97 4.45 -23.74
C ASN A 98 -3.20 5.73 -23.43
N VAL A 99 -3.03 6.63 -24.41
CA VAL A 99 -2.37 7.93 -24.18
C VAL A 99 -3.15 8.74 -23.13
N ALA A 100 -4.47 8.85 -23.28
CA ALA A 100 -5.32 9.56 -22.34
C ALA A 100 -5.36 8.88 -20.97
N LEU A 101 -5.45 7.55 -20.93
CA LEU A 101 -5.43 6.80 -19.66
C LEU A 101 -4.11 6.98 -18.90
N ILE A 102 -2.96 6.97 -19.59
CA ILE A 102 -1.65 7.20 -19.00
C ILE A 102 -1.51 8.65 -18.51
N GLN A 103 -2.04 9.62 -19.26
CA GLN A 103 -2.09 11.01 -18.80
C GLN A 103 -2.91 11.15 -17.51
N GLU A 104 -4.06 10.47 -17.40
CA GLU A 104 -4.85 10.43 -16.17
C GLU A 104 -4.05 9.82 -15.01
N ILE A 105 -3.33 8.71 -15.25
CA ILE A 105 -2.44 8.09 -14.24
C ILE A 105 -1.38 9.09 -13.76
N ASN A 106 -0.73 9.82 -14.67
CA ASN A 106 0.30 10.80 -14.31
C ASN A 106 -0.28 11.98 -13.50
N GLY A 107 -1.49 12.43 -13.86
CA GLY A 107 -2.23 13.43 -13.09
C GLY A 107 -2.53 12.95 -11.67
N ASN A 108 -2.99 11.70 -11.54
CA ASN A 108 -3.26 11.07 -10.25
C ASN A 108 -1.99 10.94 -9.39
N ILE A 109 -0.84 10.59 -9.98
CA ILE A 109 0.44 10.57 -9.24
C ILE A 109 0.80 11.95 -8.73
N THR A 110 0.62 13.00 -9.55
CA THR A 110 0.86 14.39 -9.11
C THR A 110 -0.05 14.78 -7.95
N LYS A 111 -1.33 14.35 -7.99
CA LYS A 111 -2.26 14.54 -6.87
C LYS A 111 -1.81 13.81 -5.61
N VAL A 112 -1.39 12.55 -5.72
CA VAL A 112 -0.88 11.76 -4.58
C VAL A 112 0.34 12.44 -3.93
N VAL A 113 1.29 12.93 -4.74
CA VAL A 113 2.44 13.69 -4.24
C VAL A 113 2.00 14.93 -3.46
N SER A 114 0.99 15.65 -3.96
CA SER A 114 0.46 16.84 -3.29
C SER A 114 -0.20 16.49 -1.95
N LEU A 115 -1.06 15.47 -1.92
CA LEU A 115 -1.69 14.98 -0.69
C LEU A 115 -0.67 14.57 0.37
N TYR A 116 0.41 13.89 -0.03
CA TYR A 116 1.49 13.53 0.89
C TYR A 116 2.32 14.74 1.36
N SER A 117 2.52 15.74 0.51
CA SER A 117 3.18 17.00 0.90
C SER A 117 2.37 17.71 1.99
N ASP A 118 1.06 17.81 1.81
CA ASP A 118 0.16 18.43 2.79
C ASP A 118 0.19 17.64 4.11
N LEU A 119 0.14 16.31 4.02
CA LEU A 119 0.22 15.41 5.16
C LEU A 119 1.52 15.59 5.96
N SER A 120 2.66 15.60 5.26
CA SER A 120 3.98 15.78 5.87
C SER A 120 4.13 17.15 6.52
N THR A 121 3.55 18.19 5.92
CA THR A 121 3.58 19.55 6.46
C THR A 121 2.74 19.64 7.73
N ASN A 122 1.51 19.12 7.70
CA ASN A 122 0.61 19.06 8.86
C ASN A 122 1.23 18.27 10.03
N PHE A 123 1.87 17.14 9.73
CA PHE A 123 2.62 16.36 10.70
C PHE A 123 3.74 17.19 11.33
N SER A 124 4.56 17.83 10.50
CA SER A 124 5.68 18.65 10.97
C SER A 124 5.18 19.77 11.88
N THR A 125 4.12 20.49 11.50
CA THR A 125 3.56 21.58 12.32
C THR A 125 3.04 21.10 13.67
N PHE A 126 2.44 19.91 13.73
CA PHE A 126 1.96 19.32 14.98
C PHE A 126 3.11 19.06 15.97
N PHE A 127 4.18 18.42 15.51
CA PHE A 127 5.34 18.12 16.36
C PHE A 127 6.13 19.37 16.79
N HIS A 128 6.26 20.38 15.93
CA HIS A 128 6.93 21.63 16.32
C HIS A 128 6.10 22.43 17.34
N SER A 129 4.77 22.41 17.23
CA SER A 129 3.87 23.03 18.22
C SER A 129 3.98 22.36 19.59
N HIS A 130 4.15 21.03 19.63
CA HIS A 130 4.32 20.28 20.88
C HIS A 130 5.68 20.46 21.55
N LYS A 131 6.72 20.87 20.79
CA LYS A 131 8.10 21.05 21.28
C LYS A 131 8.40 22.43 21.88
N SER A 132 7.39 23.24 22.20
CA SER A 132 7.58 24.51 22.92
C SER A 132 7.29 24.37 24.42
N PRO A 133 8.25 23.89 25.25
CA PRO A 133 8.15 24.06 26.70
C PRO A 133 8.66 25.46 27.06
N ASN A 134 7.75 26.32 27.52
CA ASN A 134 7.97 27.28 28.59
C ASN A 134 9.42 27.80 28.78
N GLY A 135 9.91 28.63 27.87
CA GLY A 135 11.10 29.46 28.10
C GLY A 135 10.72 30.73 28.86
N LYS A 136 10.59 30.66 30.18
CA LYS A 136 10.54 31.87 31.02
C LYS A 136 11.87 32.63 30.85
N PRO A 137 11.87 33.95 30.58
CA PRO A 137 13.10 34.72 30.61
C PRO A 137 13.54 34.86 32.07
N GLU A 138 14.58 34.13 32.48
CA GLU A 138 15.30 34.41 33.73
C GLU A 138 15.96 35.80 33.60
N THR A 139 15.46 36.74 34.38
CA THR A 139 16.11 38.03 34.60
C THR A 139 17.40 37.82 35.40
N PRO A 140 18.55 38.37 34.96
CA PRO A 140 19.82 38.21 35.67
C PRO A 140 19.82 39.02 36.97
N PRO A 141 20.57 38.59 38.00
CA PRO A 141 20.60 39.24 39.31
C PRO A 141 21.36 40.59 39.25
N PRO A 142 20.99 41.56 40.11
CA PRO A 142 21.67 42.85 40.16
C PRO A 142 23.07 42.71 40.79
N HIS A 143 24.01 43.48 40.24
CA HIS A 143 25.37 43.68 40.75
C HIS A 143 25.40 44.52 42.03
#